data_AF-A0A4U2YTQ7-F1
#
_entry.id   AF-A0A4U2YTQ7-F1
#
_cell.length_a   1.000
_cell.length_b   1.000
_cell.length_c   1.000
_cell.angle_alpha   90.00
_cell.angle_beta   90.00
_cell.angle_gamma   90.00
#
_symmetry.space_group_name_H-M   'P 1'
#
loop_
_entity.id
_entity.type
_entity.pdbx_description
1 polymer ?
#
loop_
_entity_poly.entity_id
_entity_poly.type
_entity_poly.pdbx_seq_one_letter_code
_entity_poly.pdbx_strand_id
1 'polypeptide(L)'
;MSQMSQGDLVVGEGVLAAASEAVTRARTDVTTLSRQLAGEIEALESRWKGDGARAFERLHHAWQSKQQRVVGALDGLAAALEETGRDAVATDSAQADVTQRLLSRLG
;
A
#
# COMPACT_ATOMS: atom_id res chain seq x y z
N MET A 1 12.58 -31.72 13.95
CA MET A 1 12.13 -30.32 14.12
C MET A 1 12.13 -29.51 12.81
N SER A 2 12.15 -30.13 11.62
CA SER A 2 12.30 -29.39 10.34
C SER A 2 11.00 -28.98 9.64
N GLN A 3 9.82 -29.17 10.24
CA GLN A 3 8.53 -28.78 9.64
C GLN A 3 8.06 -27.36 10.00
N MET A 4 8.65 -26.72 11.02
CA MET A 4 8.22 -25.38 11.44
C MET A 4 8.71 -24.26 10.50
N SER A 5 9.87 -24.41 9.85
CA SER A 5 10.44 -23.36 8.99
C SER A 5 9.67 -23.15 7.68
N GLN A 6 9.21 -24.22 7.01
CA GLN A 6 8.44 -24.11 5.76
C GLN A 6 7.02 -23.59 5.99
N GLY A 7 6.39 -23.96 7.12
CA GLY A 7 5.07 -23.46 7.48
C GLY A 7 5.07 -21.95 7.74
N ASP A 8 6.05 -21.45 8.51
CA ASP A 8 6.17 -20.02 8.81
C ASP A 8 6.46 -19.17 7.55
N LEU A 9 7.20 -19.72 6.58
CA LEU A 9 7.48 -19.06 5.29
C LEU A 9 6.22 -18.92 4.42
N VAL A 10 5.48 -20.01 4.22
CA VAL A 10 4.22 -19.99 3.45
C VAL A 10 3.17 -19.09 4.13
N VAL A 11 3.14 -19.09 5.46
CA VAL A 11 2.29 -18.18 6.23
C VAL A 11 2.72 -16.72 6.05
N GLY A 12 4.02 -16.42 6.07
CA GLY A 12 4.56 -15.08 5.85
C GLY A 12 4.24 -14.52 4.45
N GLU A 13 4.40 -15.33 3.41
CA GLU A 13 4.11 -14.94 2.03
C GLU A 13 2.61 -14.68 1.80
N GLY A 14 1.74 -15.52 2.37
CA GLY A 14 0.29 -15.31 2.34
C GLY A 14 -0.15 -14.04 3.08
N VAL A 15 0.48 -13.71 4.21
CA VAL A 15 0.20 -12.48 4.96
C VAL A 15 0.65 -11.24 4.19
N LEU A 16 1.80 -11.28 3.53
CA LEU A 16 2.29 -10.16 2.71
C LEU A 16 1.40 -9.92 1.49
N ALA A 17 0.96 -10.98 0.81
CA ALA A 17 0.01 -10.88 -0.29
C ALA A 17 -1.32 -10.24 0.15
N ALA A 18 -1.87 -10.70 1.27
CA ALA A 18 -3.09 -10.15 1.85
C ALA A 18 -2.93 -8.67 2.27
N ALA A 19 -1.77 -8.30 2.83
CA ALA A 19 -1.45 -6.92 3.19
C ALA A 19 -1.37 -6.02 1.95
N SER A 20 -0.71 -6.47 0.88
CA SER A 20 -0.61 -5.73 -0.38
C SER A 20 -1.99 -5.49 -1.03
N GLU A 21 -2.85 -6.51 -1.01
CA GLU A 21 -4.22 -6.39 -1.50
C GLU A 21 -5.03 -5.39 -0.66
N ALA A 22 -4.90 -5.45 0.67
CA ALA A 22 -5.56 -4.50 1.57
C ALA A 22 -5.10 -3.06 1.34
N VAL A 23 -3.81 -2.83 1.11
CA VAL A 23 -3.26 -1.49 0.79
C VAL A 23 -3.76 -1.01 -0.56
N THR A 24 -3.78 -1.88 -1.57
CA THR A 24 -4.31 -1.55 -2.91
C THR A 24 -5.78 -1.16 -2.86
N ARG A 25 -6.58 -1.89 -2.06
CA ARG A 25 -7.99 -1.59 -1.83
C ARG A 25 -8.15 -0.24 -1.12
N ALA A 26 -7.42 -0.02 -0.03
CA ALA A 26 -7.43 1.25 0.70
C ALA A 26 -7.04 2.45 -0.19
N ARG A 27 -6.03 2.30 -1.06
CA ARG A 27 -5.66 3.33 -2.05
C ARG A 27 -6.82 3.64 -3.00
N THR A 28 -7.48 2.60 -3.50
CA THR A 28 -8.61 2.73 -4.42
C THR A 28 -9.79 3.44 -3.74
N ASP A 29 -10.09 3.08 -2.50
CA ASP A 29 -11.17 3.69 -1.70
C ASP A 29 -10.89 5.16 -1.41
N VAL A 30 -9.69 5.50 -0.95
CA VAL A 30 -9.28 6.89 -0.68
C VAL A 30 -9.34 7.73 -1.96
N THR A 31 -8.88 7.18 -3.09
CA THR A 31 -8.93 7.86 -4.39
C THR A 31 -10.37 8.13 -4.82
N THR A 32 -11.25 7.14 -4.65
CA THR A 32 -12.68 7.24 -4.99
C THR A 32 -13.39 8.28 -4.12
N LEU A 33 -13.27 8.16 -2.80
CA LEU A 33 -13.85 9.11 -1.84
C LEU A 33 -13.38 10.54 -2.11
N SER A 34 -12.12 10.70 -2.50
CA SER A 34 -11.60 12.03 -2.77
C SER A 34 -12.10 12.65 -4.06
N ARG A 35 -12.27 11.85 -5.12
CA ARG A 35 -12.93 12.31 -6.35
C ARG A 35 -14.38 12.69 -6.08
N GLN A 36 -15.08 11.90 -5.28
CA GLN A 36 -16.45 12.19 -4.90
C GLN A 36 -16.55 13.51 -4.14
N LEU A 37 -15.72 13.71 -3.10
CA LEU A 37 -15.73 14.95 -2.34
C LEU A 37 -15.35 16.16 -3.19
N ALA A 38 -14.39 16.02 -4.10
CA ALA A 38 -14.04 17.09 -5.04
C ALA A 38 -15.24 17.48 -5.92
N GLY A 39 -15.99 16.52 -6.45
CA GLY A 39 -17.20 16.79 -7.24
C GLY A 39 -18.33 17.43 -6.42
N GLU A 40 -18.53 16.98 -5.18
CA GLU A 40 -19.50 17.60 -4.25
C GLU A 40 -19.12 19.05 -3.92
N ILE A 41 -17.82 19.30 -3.72
CA ILE A 41 -17.24 20.63 -3.48
C ILE A 41 -17.45 21.53 -4.72
N GLU A 42 -17.11 21.08 -5.93
CA GLU A 42 -17.35 21.84 -7.18
C GLU A 42 -18.84 22.17 -7.39
N ALA A 43 -19.75 21.25 -7.09
CA ALA A 43 -21.19 21.51 -7.18
C ALA A 43 -21.64 22.65 -6.23
N LEU A 44 -21.04 22.71 -5.04
CA LEU A 44 -21.29 23.75 -4.04
C LEU A 44 -20.62 25.10 -4.37
N GLU A 45 -19.54 25.11 -5.15
CA GLU A 45 -18.84 26.32 -5.60
C GLU A 45 -19.80 27.33 -6.25
N SER A 46 -20.71 26.82 -7.10
CA SER A 46 -21.73 27.63 -7.78
C SER A 46 -22.61 28.44 -6.82
N ARG A 47 -22.76 27.97 -5.56
CA ARG A 47 -23.55 28.59 -4.50
C ARG A 47 -22.74 29.52 -3.60
N TRP A 48 -21.40 29.43 -3.58
CA TRP A 48 -20.53 30.17 -2.68
C TRP A 48 -19.86 31.40 -3.34
N LYS A 49 -20.57 32.09 -4.25
CA LYS A 49 -20.07 33.34 -4.86
C LYS A 49 -19.91 34.47 -3.84
N GLY A 50 -18.86 35.29 -3.99
CA GLY A 50 -18.54 36.41 -3.11
C GLY A 50 -17.56 36.03 -2.00
N ASP A 51 -17.82 36.45 -0.75
CA ASP A 51 -16.92 36.19 0.39
C ASP A 51 -16.72 34.69 0.70
N GLY A 52 -17.68 33.84 0.30
CA GLY A 52 -17.58 32.38 0.39
C GLY A 52 -16.53 31.77 -0.54
N ALA A 53 -16.22 32.42 -1.67
CA ALA A 53 -15.30 31.90 -2.67
C ALA A 53 -13.86 31.80 -2.13
N ARG A 54 -13.44 32.74 -1.29
CA ARG A 54 -12.11 32.67 -0.65
C ARG A 54 -12.02 31.56 0.39
N ALA A 55 -13.11 31.28 1.11
CA ALA A 55 -13.16 30.17 2.06
C ALA A 55 -13.13 28.83 1.33
N PHE A 56 -13.83 28.75 0.18
CA PHE A 56 -13.80 27.62 -0.72
C PHE A 56 -12.39 27.32 -1.24
N GLU A 57 -11.71 28.30 -1.83
CA GLU A 57 -10.36 28.12 -2.37
C GLU A 57 -9.39 27.58 -1.31
N ARG A 58 -9.47 28.10 -0.08
CA ARG A 58 -8.66 27.59 1.04
C ARG A 58 -8.99 26.15 1.39
N LEU A 59 -10.28 25.80 1.47
CA LEU A 59 -10.72 24.43 1.74
C LEU A 59 -10.25 23.49 0.62
N HIS A 60 -10.44 23.88 -0.64
CA HIS A 60 -10.09 23.11 -1.82
C HIS A 60 -8.58 22.82 -1.85
N HIS A 61 -7.74 23.85 -1.65
CA HIS A 61 -6.29 23.67 -1.57
C HIS A 61 -5.87 22.76 -0.40
N ALA A 62 -6.43 22.98 0.78
CA ALA A 62 -6.13 22.15 1.95
C ALA A 62 -6.55 20.69 1.75
N TRP A 63 -7.69 20.47 1.09
CA TRP A 63 -8.18 19.14 0.74
C TRP A 63 -7.27 18.44 -0.25
N GLN A 64 -6.94 19.08 -1.38
CA GLN A 64 -6.04 18.52 -2.38
C GLN A 64 -4.67 18.15 -1.76
N SER A 65 -4.11 19.02 -0.92
CA SER A 65 -2.85 18.76 -0.24
C SER A 65 -2.93 17.55 0.70
N LYS A 66 -3.99 17.43 1.50
CA LYS A 66 -4.19 16.27 2.40
C LYS A 66 -4.40 14.99 1.61
N GLN A 67 -5.20 15.02 0.55
CA GLN A 67 -5.44 13.88 -0.32
C GLN A 67 -4.14 13.36 -0.93
N GLN A 68 -3.33 14.24 -1.53
CA GLN A 68 -2.04 13.86 -2.12
C GLN A 68 -1.13 13.21 -1.08
N ARG A 69 -1.12 13.72 0.15
CA ARG A 69 -0.31 13.17 1.23
C ARG A 69 -0.77 11.76 1.66
N VAL A 70 -2.09 11.52 1.73
CA VAL A 70 -2.63 10.18 2.06
C VAL A 70 -2.34 9.19 0.93
N VAL A 71 -2.61 9.55 -0.31
CA VAL A 71 -2.34 8.69 -1.47
C VAL A 71 -0.84 8.37 -1.56
N GLY A 72 0.04 9.36 -1.43
CA GLY A 72 1.48 9.15 -1.44
C GLY A 72 1.97 8.25 -0.30
N ALA A 73 1.37 8.34 0.90
CA ALA A 73 1.69 7.43 2.00
C ALA A 73 1.26 5.99 1.71
N LEU A 74 0.10 5.79 1.06
CA LEU A 74 -0.38 4.48 0.64
C LEU A 74 0.49 3.88 -0.47
N ASP A 75 0.94 4.69 -1.42
CA ASP A 75 1.87 4.24 -2.47
C ASP A 75 3.23 3.84 -1.88
N GLY A 76 3.77 4.62 -0.93
CA GLY A 76 5.00 4.27 -0.22
C GLY A 76 4.88 2.98 0.59
N LEU A 77 3.74 2.78 1.26
CA LEU A 77 3.46 1.54 1.99
C LEU A 77 3.36 0.33 1.05
N ALA A 78 2.70 0.47 -0.10
CA ALA A 78 2.60 -0.59 -1.10
C ALA A 78 3.99 -0.97 -1.64
N ALA A 79 4.83 0.02 -1.96
CA ALA A 79 6.19 -0.22 -2.43
C ALA A 79 7.05 -0.94 -1.38
N ALA A 80 6.96 -0.55 -0.11
CA ALA A 80 7.69 -1.18 0.98
C ALA A 80 7.24 -2.64 1.20
N LEU A 81 5.94 -2.93 1.06
CA LEU A 81 5.42 -4.30 1.15
C LEU A 81 5.88 -5.18 -0.02
N GLU A 82 5.91 -4.63 -1.24
CA GLU A 82 6.39 -5.34 -2.42
C GLU A 82 7.90 -5.64 -2.32
N GLU A 83 8.69 -4.68 -1.85
CA GLU A 83 10.12 -4.87 -1.58
C GLU A 83 10.35 -5.94 -0.52
N THR A 84 9.60 -5.88 0.60
CA THR A 84 9.67 -6.89 1.66
C THR A 84 9.30 -8.29 1.16
N GLY A 85 8.29 -8.39 0.28
CA GLY A 85 7.91 -9.66 -0.36
C GLY A 85 9.01 -10.21 -1.26
N ARG A 86 9.63 -9.35 -2.09
CA ARG A 86 10.76 -9.74 -2.94
C ARG A 86 11.96 -10.19 -2.11
N ASP A 87 12.28 -9.48 -1.02
CA ASP A 87 13.40 -9.82 -0.13
C ASP A 87 13.16 -11.13 0.63
N ALA A 88 11.92 -11.40 1.06
CA ALA A 88 11.56 -12.66 1.69
C ALA A 88 11.80 -13.86 0.73
N VAL A 89 11.37 -13.76 -0.52
CA VAL A 89 11.57 -14.79 -1.55
C VAL A 89 13.05 -14.96 -1.91
N ALA A 90 13.78 -13.85 -2.08
CA ALA A 90 15.21 -13.88 -2.38
C ALA A 90 16.02 -14.52 -1.24
N THR A 91 15.69 -14.19 0.01
CA THR A 91 16.32 -14.80 1.19
C THR A 91 16.04 -16.29 1.27
N ASP A 92 14.80 -16.71 0.97
CA ASP A 92 14.40 -18.11 1.05
C ASP A 92 15.07 -18.98 -0.03
N SER A 93 15.08 -18.51 -1.28
CA SER A 93 15.80 -19.20 -2.37
C SER A 93 17.29 -19.39 -2.07
N ALA A 94 17.95 -18.40 -1.46
CA ALA A 94 19.34 -18.50 -1.06
C ALA A 94 19.57 -19.56 0.05
N GLN A 95 18.65 -19.68 1.01
CA GLN A 95 18.73 -20.69 2.08
C GLN A 95 18.46 -22.11 1.56
N ALA A 96 17.49 -22.27 0.65
CA ALA A 96 17.20 -23.54 -0.01
C ALA A 96 18.42 -24.04 -0.80
N ASP A 97 19.07 -23.16 -1.57
CA ASP A 97 20.28 -23.47 -2.34
C ASP A 97 21.44 -23.92 -1.45
N VAL A 98 21.68 -23.23 -0.33
CA VAL A 98 22.73 -23.59 0.63
C VAL A 98 22.44 -24.95 1.26
N THR A 99 21.18 -25.20 1.63
CA THR A 99 20.76 -26.46 2.23
C THR A 99 20.90 -27.62 1.25
N GLN A 100 20.47 -27.43 0.00
CA GLN A 100 20.62 -28.40 -1.10
C GLN A 100 22.10 -28.75 -1.31
N ARG A 101 22.98 -27.75 -1.34
CA ARG A 101 24.44 -27.95 -1.49
C ARG A 101 25.05 -28.71 -0.32
N LEU A 102 24.59 -28.49 0.91
CA LEU A 102 25.06 -29.23 2.07
C LEU A 102 24.57 -30.68 2.04
N LEU A 103 23.31 -30.92 1.67
CA LEU A 103 22.75 -32.26 1.51
C LEU A 103 23.46 -33.04 0.41
N SER A 104 23.76 -32.41 -0.75
CA SER A 104 24.54 -33.02 -1.83
C SER A 104 26.01 -33.30 -1.49
N ARG A 105 26.53 -32.77 -0.38
CA ARG A 105 27.88 -33.05 0.12
C ARG A 105 27.92 -34.11 1.22
N LEU A 106 26.75 -34.44 1.79
CA LEU A 106 26.60 -35.41 2.87
C LEU A 106 25.99 -36.74 2.40
N GLY A 107 25.49 -36.80 1.16
CA GLY A 107 25.20 -38.02 0.42
C GLY A 107 26.30 -38.33 -0.59
#